data_AF-A0A135UQV6-F1
#
_entry.id   AF-A0A135UQV6-F1
#
_cell.length_a   1.000
_cell.length_b   1.000
_cell.length_c   1.000
_cell.angle_alpha   90.00
_cell.angle_beta   90.00
_cell.angle_gamma   90.00
#
_symmetry.space_group_name_H-M   'P 1'
#
loop_
_entity.id
_entity.type
_entity.pdbx_description
1 polymer ?
#
loop_
_entity_poly.entity_id
_entity_poly.type
_entity_poly.pdbx_seq_one_letter_code
_entity_poly.pdbx_strand_id
1 'polypeptide(L)'
;MALEVGRQAKIFKGATHTFAWLTKLSRQGYLSQTEKLQQQAKSSRAEAKNGIERVQRGLDGTRQEIELLSLDTWFSSLWTLQEAYLCPQAVFVSRQGELMSPSEIDNPAERPMLLNDFIDYCDHMMTIVTSHEKKPQTIEPDDKYLLALKRSIERSGMTGLRSSLPVTLLGAARHRTTTRATDRVYGIMQIFGFQLGKSRPGCDPHVEFSLPELEDELGRELLIREPIMSQMHIFEIAPQAGKRWRISQDSQPTRRLNYDDGKSVFDAMSVKAKLSTVTLKGVNWGHFSGKICKFSKLVEIWNTKVGWTGGNIDLDGPEQWTAIHGPELARKEAIAFSQQHPDAVLLLLGLAEIRTSLNHSSMPVGLLLVPFSGQSGISETLDVWLRAGICQWWTSTDPNHSPEVVRTLRGDSKDWTFSAGAFG
;
A
#
# COMPACT_ATOMS: atom_id res chain seq x y z
N MET A 1 21.96 0.79 -19.86
CA MET A 1 20.53 1.19 -19.77
C MET A 1 20.11 1.52 -18.34
N ALA A 2 20.37 0.66 -17.34
CA ALA A 2 19.99 0.91 -15.93
C ALA A 2 20.54 2.22 -15.31
N LEU A 3 21.77 2.63 -15.65
CA LEU A 3 22.35 3.90 -15.18
C LEU A 3 21.65 5.13 -15.77
N GLU A 4 21.12 5.04 -16.99
CA GLU A 4 20.43 6.15 -17.66
C GLU A 4 19.02 6.35 -17.09
N VAL A 5 18.34 5.24 -16.72
CA VAL A 5 17.07 5.25 -15.96
C VAL A 5 17.23 6.09 -14.67
N GLY A 6 18.35 5.95 -13.96
CA GLY A 6 18.61 6.63 -12.69
C GLY A 6 18.77 8.14 -12.76
N ARG A 7 19.17 8.67 -13.92
CA ARG A 7 19.23 10.12 -14.13
C ARG A 7 17.84 10.72 -14.25
N GLN A 8 16.86 9.97 -14.77
CA GLN A 8 15.51 10.47 -15.00
C GLN A 8 14.73 10.69 -13.70
N ALA A 9 14.82 9.77 -12.73
CA ALA A 9 14.19 9.97 -11.43
C ALA A 9 14.68 11.26 -10.72
N LYS A 10 15.94 11.65 -10.94
CA LYS A 10 16.47 12.93 -10.43
C LYS A 10 15.88 14.15 -11.12
N ILE A 11 15.60 14.06 -12.43
CA ILE A 11 14.94 15.13 -13.19
C ILE A 11 13.56 15.39 -12.60
N PHE A 12 12.75 14.34 -12.40
CA PHE A 12 11.39 14.50 -11.85
C PHE A 12 11.37 15.01 -10.41
N LYS A 13 12.32 14.58 -9.56
CA LYS A 13 12.47 15.13 -8.19
C LYS A 13 12.76 16.64 -8.16
N GLY A 14 13.39 17.18 -9.20
CA GLY A 14 13.72 18.61 -9.31
C GLY A 14 12.78 19.41 -10.21
N ALA A 15 11.79 18.78 -10.83
CA ALA A 15 10.90 19.45 -11.76
C ALA A 15 9.92 20.38 -11.02
N THR A 16 9.83 21.64 -11.46
CA THR A 16 8.86 22.60 -10.91
C THR A 16 7.48 22.44 -11.52
N HIS A 17 7.42 21.98 -12.78
CA HIS A 17 6.20 21.74 -13.53
C HIS A 17 6.34 20.40 -14.25
N THR A 18 5.29 19.61 -14.24
CA THR A 18 5.24 18.31 -14.90
C THR A 18 3.93 18.14 -15.64
N PHE A 19 3.98 17.42 -16.75
CA PHE A 19 2.85 17.25 -17.65
C PHE A 19 2.71 15.78 -18.02
N ALA A 20 1.50 15.25 -17.90
CA ALA A 20 1.13 13.93 -18.39
C ALA A 20 0.50 14.09 -19.78
N TRP A 21 1.30 13.95 -20.83
CA TRP A 21 0.85 14.09 -22.21
C TRP A 21 0.12 12.82 -22.67
N LEU A 22 -1.18 12.93 -22.86
CA LEU A 22 -2.04 11.86 -23.38
C LEU A 22 -1.92 11.78 -24.90
N THR A 23 -1.63 10.60 -25.43
CA THR A 23 -1.35 10.41 -26.87
C THR A 23 -2.58 10.04 -27.69
N LYS A 24 -3.61 9.49 -27.05
CA LYS A 24 -4.84 9.01 -27.71
C LYS A 24 -5.99 9.99 -27.58
N LEU A 25 -6.02 10.75 -26.49
CA LEU A 25 -7.18 11.54 -26.09
C LEU A 25 -7.02 13.02 -26.50
N SER A 26 -7.98 13.53 -27.27
CA SER A 26 -8.14 14.97 -27.50
C SER A 26 -9.00 15.59 -26.39
N ARG A 27 -8.87 16.91 -26.16
CA ARG A 27 -9.69 17.60 -25.15
C ARG A 27 -11.19 17.45 -25.46
N GLN A 28 -11.58 17.76 -26.70
CA GLN A 28 -12.96 17.59 -27.16
C GLN A 28 -13.43 16.13 -27.10
N GLY A 29 -12.54 15.18 -27.42
CA GLY A 29 -12.83 13.75 -27.31
C GLY A 29 -13.18 13.37 -25.87
N TYR A 30 -12.37 13.80 -24.91
CA TYR A 30 -12.64 13.58 -23.49
C TYR A 30 -13.98 14.18 -23.05
N LEU A 31 -14.20 15.47 -23.31
CA LEU A 31 -15.42 16.17 -22.91
C LEU A 31 -16.68 15.49 -23.48
N SER A 32 -16.66 15.17 -24.78
CA SER A 32 -17.79 14.49 -25.44
C SER A 32 -18.07 13.09 -24.88
N GLN A 33 -17.03 12.35 -24.47
CA GLN A 33 -17.21 11.02 -23.89
C GLN A 33 -17.68 11.11 -22.44
N THR A 34 -17.11 12.01 -21.64
CA THR A 34 -17.56 12.26 -20.27
C THR A 34 -19.02 12.74 -20.25
N GLU A 35 -19.41 13.64 -21.15
CA GLU A 35 -20.80 14.07 -21.27
C GLU A 35 -21.72 12.90 -21.63
N LYS A 36 -21.35 12.05 -22.60
CA LYS A 36 -22.12 10.84 -22.94
C LYS A 36 -22.26 9.90 -21.76
N LEU A 37 -21.18 9.66 -20.99
CA LEU A 37 -21.21 8.81 -19.81
C LEU A 37 -22.13 9.39 -18.73
N GLN A 38 -22.09 10.71 -18.51
CA GLN A 38 -23.00 11.39 -17.59
C GLN A 38 -24.46 11.31 -18.04
N GLN A 39 -24.73 11.51 -19.34
CA GLN A 39 -26.08 11.40 -19.90
C GLN A 39 -26.59 9.96 -19.80
N GLN A 40 -25.76 8.96 -20.14
CA GLN A 40 -26.08 7.54 -19.99
C GLN A 40 -26.33 7.17 -18.53
N ALA A 41 -25.56 7.70 -17.58
CA ALA A 41 -25.78 7.48 -16.15
C ALA A 41 -27.12 8.09 -15.68
N LYS A 42 -27.49 9.27 -16.20
CA LYS A 42 -28.79 9.91 -15.91
C LYS A 42 -29.96 9.13 -16.50
N SER A 43 -29.92 8.77 -17.79
CA SER A 43 -30.99 7.98 -18.43
C SER A 43 -31.11 6.61 -17.78
N SER A 44 -29.99 5.97 -17.49
CA SER A 44 -29.94 4.68 -16.80
C SER A 44 -30.57 4.69 -15.42
N ARG A 45 -30.43 5.80 -14.66
CA ARG A 45 -31.11 5.94 -13.37
C ARG A 45 -32.62 6.08 -13.51
N ALA A 46 -33.10 6.68 -14.60
CA ALA A 46 -34.53 6.83 -14.87
C ALA A 46 -35.17 5.54 -15.41
N GLU A 47 -34.41 4.75 -16.18
CA GLU A 47 -34.89 3.53 -16.85
C GLU A 47 -34.73 2.24 -16.03
N ALA A 48 -33.86 2.23 -15.01
CA ALA A 48 -33.58 1.03 -14.23
C ALA A 48 -34.85 0.50 -13.57
N LYS A 49 -35.17 -0.77 -13.87
CA LYS A 49 -36.39 -1.43 -13.39
C LYS A 49 -36.33 -1.76 -11.90
N ASN A 50 -35.12 -1.83 -11.33
CA ASN A 50 -34.86 -2.07 -9.92
C ASN A 50 -33.51 -1.48 -9.48
N GLY A 51 -33.23 -1.54 -8.17
CA GLY A 51 -31.99 -1.00 -7.59
C GLY A 51 -30.71 -1.68 -8.09
N ILE A 52 -30.75 -2.99 -8.38
CA ILE A 52 -29.58 -3.77 -8.84
C ILE A 52 -29.11 -3.26 -10.19
N GLU A 53 -30.03 -3.14 -11.15
CA GLU A 53 -29.72 -2.64 -12.49
C GLU A 53 -29.14 -1.21 -12.44
N ARG A 54 -29.68 -0.36 -11.57
CA ARG A 54 -29.17 1.00 -11.36
C ARG A 54 -27.74 1.00 -10.84
N VAL A 55 -27.41 0.14 -9.88
CA VAL A 55 -26.05 0.02 -9.31
C VAL A 55 -25.09 -0.53 -10.37
N GLN A 56 -25.44 -1.62 -11.04
CA GLN A 56 -24.61 -2.23 -12.09
C GLN A 56 -24.26 -1.26 -13.21
N ARG A 57 -25.25 -0.50 -13.72
CA ARG A 57 -25.02 0.53 -14.74
C ARG A 57 -24.13 1.67 -14.23
N GLY A 58 -24.28 2.05 -12.95
CA GLY A 58 -23.40 3.03 -12.31
C GLY A 58 -21.95 2.56 -12.25
N LEU A 59 -21.71 1.31 -11.85
CA LEU A 59 -20.38 0.71 -11.81
C LEU A 59 -19.74 0.61 -13.19
N ASP A 60 -20.51 0.25 -14.22
CA ASP A 60 -20.00 0.21 -15.59
C ASP A 60 -19.66 1.61 -16.13
N GLY A 61 -20.49 2.63 -15.82
CA GLY A 61 -20.19 4.02 -16.15
C GLY A 61 -18.85 4.48 -15.55
N THR A 62 -18.66 4.27 -14.25
CA THR A 62 -17.40 4.54 -13.55
C THR A 62 -16.23 3.77 -14.16
N ARG A 63 -16.41 2.49 -14.51
CA ARG A 63 -15.38 1.68 -15.16
C ARG A 63 -14.95 2.34 -16.48
N GLN A 64 -15.91 2.75 -17.31
CA GLN A 64 -15.65 3.40 -18.59
C GLN A 64 -14.93 4.75 -18.42
N GLU A 65 -15.27 5.54 -17.40
CA GLU A 65 -14.56 6.79 -17.07
C GLU A 65 -13.09 6.55 -16.70
N ILE A 66 -12.81 5.53 -15.87
CA ILE A 66 -11.43 5.16 -15.51
C ILE A 66 -10.67 4.66 -16.74
N GLU A 67 -11.29 3.85 -17.58
CA GLU A 67 -10.68 3.34 -18.81
C GLU A 67 -10.43 4.44 -19.85
N LEU A 68 -11.24 5.49 -19.90
CA LEU A 68 -11.06 6.61 -20.83
C LEU A 68 -9.67 7.24 -20.71
N LEU A 69 -9.15 7.41 -19.48
CA LEU A 69 -7.80 7.89 -19.23
C LEU A 69 -6.79 6.74 -19.20
N SER A 70 -7.06 5.68 -18.43
CA SER A 70 -6.08 4.62 -18.15
C SER A 70 -5.71 3.73 -19.35
N LEU A 71 -6.44 3.81 -20.47
CA LEU A 71 -6.07 3.13 -21.71
C LEU A 71 -5.06 3.92 -22.57
N ASP A 72 -4.71 5.16 -22.19
CA ASP A 72 -3.63 5.88 -22.85
C ASP A 72 -2.28 5.16 -22.65
N THR A 73 -1.37 5.28 -23.63
CA THR A 73 -0.03 4.66 -23.52
C THR A 73 0.74 5.19 -22.31
N TRP A 74 0.44 6.41 -21.85
CA TRP A 74 1.02 6.95 -20.63
C TRP A 74 0.80 6.00 -19.45
N PHE A 75 -0.40 5.45 -19.23
CA PHE A 75 -0.65 4.50 -18.15
C PHE A 75 -0.14 3.08 -18.44
N SER A 76 0.28 2.74 -19.66
CA SER A 76 0.90 1.42 -19.90
C SER A 76 2.39 1.40 -19.57
N SER A 77 3.05 2.55 -19.54
CA SER A 77 4.50 2.64 -19.42
C SER A 77 4.96 2.49 -17.97
N LEU A 78 6.07 1.76 -17.76
CA LEU A 78 6.72 1.71 -16.46
C LEU A 78 7.41 3.03 -16.09
N TRP A 79 7.79 3.82 -17.10
CA TRP A 79 8.48 5.10 -16.91
C TRP A 79 7.56 6.13 -16.26
N THR A 80 6.37 6.27 -16.80
CA THR A 80 5.33 7.17 -16.33
C THR A 80 4.79 6.78 -14.96
N LEU A 81 4.94 5.52 -14.52
CA LEU A 81 4.68 5.14 -13.13
C LEU A 81 5.64 5.83 -12.16
N GLN A 82 6.92 5.97 -12.53
CA GLN A 82 7.88 6.72 -11.71
C GLN A 82 7.51 8.20 -11.66
N GLU A 83 7.11 8.76 -12.81
CA GLU A 83 6.63 10.14 -12.92
C GLU A 83 5.41 10.35 -12.04
N ALA A 84 4.43 9.44 -12.10
CA ALA A 84 3.21 9.50 -11.33
C ALA A 84 3.47 9.55 -9.82
N TYR A 85 4.44 8.75 -9.38
CA TYR A 85 4.83 8.67 -7.97
C TYR A 85 5.62 9.88 -7.50
N LEU A 86 6.54 10.40 -8.33
CA LEU A 86 7.39 11.53 -7.96
C LEU A 86 6.69 12.88 -8.15
N CYS A 87 5.73 12.95 -9.06
CA CYS A 87 5.07 14.18 -9.49
C CYS A 87 3.55 13.97 -9.58
N PRO A 88 2.86 13.70 -8.45
CA PRO A 88 1.41 13.52 -8.45
C PRO A 88 0.66 14.78 -8.91
N GLN A 89 1.31 15.95 -8.89
CA GLN A 89 0.75 17.22 -9.36
C GLN A 89 0.92 17.46 -10.86
N ALA A 90 1.30 16.44 -11.64
CA ALA A 90 1.42 16.56 -13.09
C ALA A 90 0.09 16.97 -13.72
N VAL A 91 0.14 17.93 -14.64
CA VAL A 91 -1.03 18.43 -15.36
C VAL A 91 -1.31 17.55 -16.57
N PHE A 92 -2.55 17.11 -16.77
CA PHE A 92 -2.90 16.38 -17.98
C PHE A 92 -2.95 17.31 -19.19
N VAL A 93 -2.30 16.88 -20.27
CA VAL A 93 -2.25 17.57 -21.55
C VAL A 93 -2.81 16.65 -22.64
N SER A 94 -3.69 17.17 -23.47
CA SER A 94 -4.31 16.44 -24.58
C SER A 94 -3.27 16.10 -25.66
N ARG A 95 -3.65 15.23 -26.60
CA ARG A 95 -2.83 14.92 -27.78
C ARG A 95 -2.39 16.18 -28.55
N GLN A 96 -3.22 17.23 -28.54
CA GLN A 96 -2.97 18.49 -29.26
C GLN A 96 -2.18 19.53 -28.43
N GLY A 97 -1.74 19.19 -27.22
CA GLY A 97 -1.03 20.14 -26.35
C GLY A 97 -1.96 21.04 -25.53
N GLU A 98 -3.26 20.73 -25.46
CA GLU A 98 -4.23 21.53 -24.71
C GLU A 98 -4.31 21.05 -23.26
N LEU A 99 -4.48 21.97 -22.32
CA LEU A 99 -4.74 21.60 -20.93
C LEU A 99 -6.08 20.88 -20.82
N MET A 100 -6.05 19.69 -20.23
CA MET A 100 -7.27 18.94 -19.94
C MET A 100 -8.01 19.64 -18.79
N SER A 101 -9.33 19.72 -18.90
CA SER A 101 -10.21 20.30 -17.88
C SER A 101 -11.49 19.50 -17.79
N PRO A 102 -12.10 19.38 -16.60
CA PRO A 102 -13.44 18.82 -16.47
C PRO A 102 -14.54 19.69 -17.10
N SER A 103 -14.24 20.94 -17.49
CA SER A 103 -15.21 21.91 -18.01
C SER A 103 -14.79 22.48 -19.38
N GLU A 104 -15.79 22.72 -20.23
CA GLU A 104 -15.63 23.45 -21.50
C GLU A 104 -15.55 24.97 -21.31
N ILE A 105 -16.10 25.48 -20.19
CA ILE A 105 -16.34 26.91 -19.98
C ILE A 105 -15.02 27.70 -19.92
N ASP A 106 -13.95 27.06 -19.46
CA ASP A 106 -12.68 27.71 -19.24
C ASP A 106 -11.73 27.40 -20.41
N ASN A 107 -11.51 28.37 -21.31
CA ASN A 107 -10.46 28.28 -22.33
C ASN A 107 -9.58 29.56 -22.36
N PRO A 108 -8.33 29.49 -21.88
CA PRO A 108 -7.65 28.31 -21.32
C PRO A 108 -8.28 27.85 -20.00
N ALA A 109 -8.08 26.58 -19.65
CA ALA A 109 -8.62 26.00 -18.43
C ALA A 109 -8.10 26.74 -17.18
N GLU A 110 -8.98 27.40 -16.43
CA GLU A 110 -8.64 28.05 -15.16
C GLU A 110 -8.18 27.02 -14.12
N ARG A 111 -8.77 25.82 -14.17
CA ARG A 111 -8.39 24.69 -13.33
C ARG A 111 -8.07 23.46 -14.20
N PRO A 112 -6.81 23.27 -14.57
CA PRO A 112 -6.42 22.07 -15.30
C PRO A 112 -6.59 20.82 -14.44
N MET A 113 -6.91 19.70 -15.07
CA MET A 113 -7.00 18.40 -14.42
C MET A 113 -5.60 17.91 -14.03
N LEU A 114 -5.43 17.56 -12.76
CA LEU A 114 -4.18 17.04 -12.23
C LEU A 114 -4.21 15.52 -12.17
N LEU A 115 -3.02 14.90 -12.21
CA LEU A 115 -2.88 13.47 -11.98
C LEU A 115 -3.40 13.07 -10.59
N ASN A 116 -3.18 13.91 -9.57
CA ASN A 116 -3.68 13.65 -8.23
C ASN A 116 -5.22 13.60 -8.17
N ASP A 117 -5.92 14.38 -9.00
CA ASP A 117 -7.39 14.29 -9.08
C ASP A 117 -7.82 12.89 -9.57
N PHE A 118 -7.07 12.31 -10.50
CA PHE A 118 -7.33 10.96 -11.00
C PHE A 118 -6.94 9.85 -10.01
N ILE A 119 -5.83 10.04 -9.29
CA ILE A 119 -5.43 9.15 -8.19
C ILE A 119 -6.51 9.13 -7.11
N ASP A 120 -6.95 10.31 -6.66
CA ASP A 120 -8.00 10.46 -5.65
C ASP A 120 -9.32 9.84 -6.12
N TYR A 121 -9.67 10.00 -7.39
CA TYR A 121 -10.83 9.33 -7.98
C TYR A 121 -10.72 7.80 -7.93
N CYS A 122 -9.57 7.24 -8.31
CA CYS A 122 -9.33 5.80 -8.27
C CYS A 122 -9.37 5.24 -6.84
N ASP A 123 -8.77 5.94 -5.88
CA ASP A 123 -8.78 5.55 -4.45
C ASP A 123 -10.21 5.62 -3.86
N HIS A 124 -10.97 6.66 -4.21
CA HIS A 124 -12.37 6.77 -3.81
C HIS A 124 -13.22 5.62 -4.38
N MET A 125 -13.05 5.29 -5.67
CA MET A 125 -13.77 4.19 -6.30
C MET A 125 -13.36 2.83 -5.73
N MET A 126 -12.07 2.61 -5.42
CA MET A 126 -11.62 1.40 -4.74
C MET A 126 -12.24 1.25 -3.35
N THR A 127 -12.42 2.36 -2.62
CA THR A 127 -13.11 2.38 -1.32
C THR A 127 -14.57 1.94 -1.46
N ILE A 128 -15.26 2.38 -2.52
CA ILE A 128 -16.64 1.95 -2.82
C ILE A 128 -16.67 0.45 -3.17
N VAL A 129 -15.79 -0.02 -4.05
CA VAL A 129 -15.68 -1.44 -4.42
C VAL A 129 -15.50 -2.30 -3.17
N THR A 130 -14.52 -1.93 -2.35
CA THR A 130 -14.17 -2.64 -1.11
C THR A 130 -15.31 -2.59 -0.09
N SER A 131 -16.17 -1.57 -0.13
CA SER A 131 -17.36 -1.48 0.73
C SER A 131 -18.46 -2.45 0.29
N HIS A 132 -18.68 -2.57 -1.03
CA HIS A 132 -19.63 -3.51 -1.62
C HIS A 132 -19.23 -4.97 -1.39
N GLU A 133 -17.95 -5.31 -1.54
CA GLU A 133 -17.45 -6.68 -1.29
C GLU A 133 -17.72 -7.17 0.14
N LYS A 134 -17.78 -6.26 1.13
CA LYS A 134 -17.97 -6.62 2.55
C LYS A 134 -19.41 -6.62 3.01
N LYS A 135 -20.19 -5.65 2.54
CA LYS A 135 -21.59 -5.47 2.91
C LYS A 135 -22.38 -5.42 1.62
N PRO A 136 -22.65 -6.59 1.01
CA PRO A 136 -23.51 -6.68 -0.16
C PRO A 136 -24.86 -6.09 0.21
N GLN A 137 -25.15 -4.87 -0.25
CA GLN A 137 -26.47 -4.26 -0.05
C GLN A 137 -27.38 -4.55 -1.22
N THR A 138 -26.86 -4.38 -2.44
CA THR A 138 -27.65 -4.39 -3.67
C THR A 138 -27.05 -5.30 -4.74
N ILE A 139 -25.75 -5.57 -4.67
CA ILE A 139 -25.06 -6.49 -5.58
C ILE A 139 -24.16 -7.40 -4.76
N GLU A 140 -23.97 -8.62 -5.25
CA GLU A 140 -23.08 -9.61 -4.64
C GLU A 140 -21.60 -9.25 -4.90
N PRO A 141 -20.66 -9.68 -4.03
CA PRO A 141 -19.22 -9.43 -4.20
C PRO A 141 -18.63 -9.98 -5.51
N ASP A 142 -19.22 -11.05 -6.05
CA ASP A 142 -18.81 -11.70 -7.29
C ASP A 142 -19.54 -11.13 -8.53
N ASP A 143 -20.33 -10.06 -8.36
CA ASP A 143 -20.98 -9.40 -9.47
C ASP A 143 -19.96 -8.93 -10.52
N LYS A 144 -20.21 -9.31 -11.79
CA LYS A 144 -19.28 -9.07 -12.89
C LYS A 144 -18.92 -7.59 -13.09
N TYR A 145 -19.83 -6.66 -12.78
CA TYR A 145 -19.58 -5.22 -12.96
C TYR A 145 -18.68 -4.68 -11.85
N LEU A 146 -18.89 -5.14 -10.61
CA LEU A 146 -18.02 -4.82 -9.49
C LEU A 146 -16.59 -5.33 -9.74
N LEU A 147 -16.46 -6.60 -10.16
CA LEU A 147 -15.17 -7.19 -10.50
C LEU A 147 -14.50 -6.49 -11.69
N ALA A 148 -15.26 -6.09 -12.71
CA ALA A 148 -14.73 -5.37 -13.86
C ALA A 148 -14.24 -3.96 -13.50
N LEU A 149 -14.97 -3.24 -12.64
CA LEU A 149 -14.54 -1.94 -12.11
C LEU A 149 -13.24 -2.10 -11.30
N LYS A 150 -13.21 -3.05 -10.36
CA LYS A 150 -12.03 -3.35 -9.54
C LYS A 150 -10.79 -3.60 -10.39
N ARG A 151 -10.89 -4.48 -11.38
CA ARG A 151 -9.78 -4.77 -12.32
C ARG A 151 -9.34 -3.52 -13.08
N SER A 152 -10.26 -2.65 -13.47
CA SER A 152 -9.93 -1.42 -14.21
C SER A 152 -9.18 -0.43 -13.32
N ILE A 153 -9.60 -0.27 -12.07
CA ILE A 153 -8.90 0.53 -11.07
C ILE A 153 -7.50 -0.06 -10.82
N GLU A 154 -7.38 -1.36 -10.53
CA GLU A 154 -6.09 -1.99 -10.29
C GLU A 154 -5.14 -1.85 -11.49
N ARG A 155 -5.64 -2.12 -12.71
CA ARG A 155 -4.87 -2.00 -13.95
C ARG A 155 -4.41 -0.57 -14.23
N SER A 156 -5.15 0.44 -13.80
CA SER A 156 -4.70 1.84 -13.90
C SER A 156 -3.38 2.08 -13.14
N GLY A 157 -3.10 1.26 -12.12
CA GLY A 157 -1.93 1.37 -11.26
C GLY A 157 -1.86 2.68 -10.47
N MET A 158 -3.00 3.36 -10.28
CA MET A 158 -3.09 4.64 -9.57
C MET A 158 -3.37 4.47 -8.08
N THR A 159 -4.00 3.36 -7.67
CA THR A 159 -4.40 3.14 -6.29
C THR A 159 -3.23 3.19 -5.32
N GLY A 160 -3.36 4.01 -4.28
CA GLY A 160 -2.38 4.15 -3.21
C GLY A 160 -1.11 4.89 -3.61
N LEU A 161 -0.95 5.39 -4.84
CA LEU A 161 0.26 6.15 -5.23
C LEU A 161 0.47 7.39 -4.34
N ARG A 162 -0.62 8.02 -3.88
CA ARG A 162 -0.58 9.15 -2.95
C ARG A 162 0.11 8.82 -1.62
N SER A 163 -0.04 7.58 -1.14
CA SER A 163 0.59 7.15 0.13
C SER A 163 2.11 7.17 0.09
N SER A 164 2.71 7.25 -1.11
CA SER A 164 4.17 7.24 -1.28
C SER A 164 4.84 6.06 -0.55
N LEU A 165 4.13 4.94 -0.45
CA LEU A 165 4.65 3.70 0.11
C LEU A 165 5.39 2.91 -0.98
N PRO A 166 6.59 2.37 -0.71
CA PRO A 166 7.35 1.58 -1.71
C PRO A 166 6.57 0.41 -2.31
N VAL A 167 5.66 -0.20 -1.53
CA VAL A 167 4.84 -1.34 -1.98
C VAL A 167 3.92 -0.98 -3.15
N THR A 168 3.39 0.25 -3.19
CA THR A 168 2.41 0.66 -4.22
C THR A 168 3.03 0.63 -5.60
N LEU A 169 4.31 1.00 -5.70
CA LEU A 169 5.07 1.02 -6.94
C LEU A 169 5.28 -0.37 -7.52
N LEU A 170 5.72 -1.35 -6.71
CA LEU A 170 5.95 -2.70 -7.21
C LEU A 170 4.63 -3.39 -7.58
N GLY A 171 3.60 -3.19 -6.76
CA GLY A 171 2.24 -3.66 -7.05
C GLY A 171 1.69 -3.06 -8.35
N ALA A 172 1.85 -1.75 -8.56
CA ALA A 172 1.42 -1.09 -9.80
C ALA A 172 2.27 -1.48 -11.02
N ALA A 173 3.57 -1.72 -10.84
CA ALA A 173 4.48 -2.10 -11.91
C ALA A 173 4.09 -3.43 -12.59
N ARG A 174 3.38 -4.33 -11.89
CA ARG A 174 2.88 -5.59 -12.45
C ARG A 174 1.91 -5.38 -13.62
N HIS A 175 1.17 -4.26 -13.59
CA HIS A 175 0.16 -3.89 -14.58
C HIS A 175 0.73 -3.07 -15.75
N ARG A 176 2.01 -2.68 -15.68
CA ARG A 176 2.69 -1.94 -16.74
C ARG A 176 3.28 -2.89 -17.79
N THR A 177 3.34 -2.43 -19.02
CA THR A 177 4.01 -3.12 -20.12
C THR A 177 5.53 -3.05 -19.93
N THR A 178 6.18 -4.21 -20.00
CA THR A 178 7.63 -4.34 -19.89
C THR A 178 8.14 -5.28 -20.96
N THR A 179 9.36 -5.05 -21.47
CA THR A 179 10.00 -5.99 -22.41
C THR A 179 10.56 -7.19 -21.66
N ARG A 180 11.08 -6.97 -20.45
CA ARG A 180 11.56 -8.03 -19.54
C ARG A 180 10.84 -7.90 -18.20
N ALA A 181 10.48 -9.02 -17.60
CA ALA A 181 9.84 -9.02 -16.28
C ALA A 181 10.68 -8.30 -15.20
N THR A 182 12.01 -8.38 -15.31
CA THR A 182 12.97 -7.71 -14.43
C THR A 182 12.95 -6.19 -14.54
N ASP A 183 12.46 -5.64 -15.65
CA ASP A 183 12.33 -4.20 -15.83
C ASP A 183 11.43 -3.60 -14.75
N ARG A 184 10.45 -4.36 -14.21
CA ARG A 184 9.57 -3.90 -13.11
C ARG A 184 10.35 -3.42 -11.88
N VAL A 185 11.42 -4.11 -11.50
CA VAL A 185 12.30 -3.68 -10.40
C VAL A 185 13.29 -2.62 -10.87
N TYR A 186 13.93 -2.82 -12.02
CA TYR A 186 14.92 -1.86 -12.54
C TYR A 186 14.33 -0.48 -12.82
N GLY A 187 13.06 -0.41 -13.23
CA GLY A 187 12.33 0.82 -13.43
C GLY A 187 12.09 1.56 -12.12
N ILE A 188 11.64 0.88 -11.06
CA ILE A 188 11.26 1.57 -9.82
C ILE A 188 12.42 1.80 -8.84
N MET A 189 13.50 1.01 -8.89
CA MET A 189 14.58 1.05 -7.89
C MET A 189 15.25 2.44 -7.77
N GLN A 190 15.19 3.24 -8.84
CA GLN A 190 15.80 4.57 -8.91
C GLN A 190 15.03 5.63 -8.12
N ILE A 191 13.72 5.45 -7.92
CA ILE A 191 12.90 6.31 -7.06
C ILE A 191 13.51 6.34 -5.65
N PHE A 192 14.02 5.20 -5.18
CA PHE A 192 14.65 5.01 -3.87
C PHE A 192 16.17 5.23 -3.87
N GLY A 193 16.78 5.51 -5.03
CA GLY A 193 18.23 5.67 -5.16
C GLY A 193 19.01 4.38 -4.90
N PHE A 194 18.47 3.23 -5.34
CA PHE A 194 19.16 1.94 -5.26
C PHE A 194 19.87 1.59 -6.57
N GLN A 195 20.91 0.76 -6.46
CA GLN A 195 21.59 0.12 -7.59
C GLN A 195 21.60 -1.39 -7.36
N LEU A 196 20.63 -2.07 -7.97
CA LEU A 196 20.37 -3.50 -7.79
C LEU A 196 20.84 -4.30 -9.01
N GLY A 197 21.03 -5.61 -8.84
CA GLY A 197 21.43 -6.55 -9.89
C GLY A 197 22.57 -6.03 -10.76
N LYS A 198 22.34 -6.02 -12.09
CA LYS A 198 23.29 -5.56 -13.12
C LYS A 198 23.72 -4.10 -12.99
N SER A 199 22.97 -3.27 -12.27
CA SER A 199 23.29 -1.85 -12.10
C SER A 199 24.25 -1.57 -10.95
N ARG A 200 24.54 -2.58 -10.11
CA ARG A 200 25.46 -2.45 -8.98
C ARG A 200 26.89 -2.21 -9.48
N PRO A 201 27.67 -1.32 -8.83
CA PRO A 201 29.09 -1.15 -9.15
C PRO A 201 29.86 -2.46 -9.03
N GLY A 202 30.65 -2.81 -10.04
CA GLY A 202 31.45 -4.03 -10.07
C GLY A 202 30.69 -5.32 -10.39
N CYS A 203 29.40 -5.25 -10.72
CA CYS A 203 28.66 -6.42 -11.20
C CYS A 203 29.11 -6.79 -12.63
N ASP A 204 29.31 -8.09 -12.88
CA ASP A 204 29.58 -8.61 -14.22
C ASP A 204 28.35 -8.38 -15.13
N PRO A 205 28.49 -7.65 -16.25
CA PRO A 205 27.37 -7.36 -17.16
C PRO A 205 26.73 -8.62 -17.78
N HIS A 206 27.44 -9.76 -17.77
CA HIS A 206 26.96 -11.02 -18.32
C HIS A 206 26.09 -11.82 -17.35
N VAL A 207 26.08 -11.48 -16.05
CA VAL A 207 25.24 -12.16 -15.06
C VAL A 207 23.79 -11.72 -15.25
N GLU A 208 22.91 -12.66 -15.57
CA GLU A 208 21.46 -12.43 -15.58
C GLU A 208 20.89 -12.57 -14.16
N PHE A 209 19.93 -11.70 -13.84
CA PHE A 209 19.18 -11.77 -12.58
C PHE A 209 17.74 -12.11 -12.92
N SER A 210 17.16 -13.02 -12.16
CA SER A 210 15.72 -13.28 -12.18
C SER A 210 14.97 -12.17 -11.44
N LEU A 211 13.67 -12.05 -11.72
CA LEU A 211 12.81 -11.11 -11.01
C LEU A 211 12.77 -11.39 -9.49
N PRO A 212 12.60 -12.63 -9.00
CA PRO A 212 12.63 -12.92 -7.57
C PRO A 212 13.93 -12.50 -6.87
N GLU A 213 15.09 -12.63 -7.52
CA GLU A 213 16.38 -12.17 -6.99
C GLU A 213 16.43 -10.64 -6.88
N LEU A 214 15.91 -9.93 -7.88
CA LEU A 214 15.83 -8.47 -7.82
C LEU A 214 14.84 -7.98 -6.77
N GLU A 215 13.73 -8.69 -6.56
CA GLU A 215 12.81 -8.39 -5.47
C GLU A 215 13.43 -8.66 -4.10
N ASP A 216 14.22 -9.73 -3.93
CA ASP A 216 15.03 -9.97 -2.74
C ASP A 216 15.99 -8.80 -2.47
N GLU A 217 16.71 -8.34 -3.49
CA GLU A 217 17.63 -7.21 -3.34
C GLU A 217 16.91 -5.89 -3.03
N LEU A 218 15.80 -5.61 -3.71
CA LEU A 218 14.96 -4.43 -3.46
C LEU A 218 14.41 -4.46 -2.04
N GLY A 219 13.86 -5.60 -1.63
CA GLY A 219 13.34 -5.83 -0.30
C GLY A 219 14.40 -5.58 0.77
N ARG A 220 15.61 -6.11 0.59
CA ARG A 220 16.72 -5.92 1.54
C ARG A 220 17.12 -4.46 1.68
N GLU A 221 17.27 -3.74 0.56
CA GLU A 221 17.61 -2.31 0.62
C GLU A 221 16.52 -1.47 1.27
N LEU A 222 15.24 -1.75 0.96
CA LEU A 222 14.10 -1.10 1.61
C LEU A 222 14.05 -1.39 3.11
N LEU A 223 14.32 -2.64 3.50
CA LEU A 223 14.32 -3.06 4.89
C LEU A 223 15.38 -2.31 5.73
N ILE A 224 16.53 -2.03 5.12
CA ILE A 224 17.63 -1.31 5.78
C ILE A 224 17.38 0.20 5.81
N ARG A 225 16.96 0.80 4.68
CA ARG A 225 16.82 2.26 4.57
C ARG A 225 15.49 2.79 5.10
N GLU A 226 14.43 2.01 4.95
CA GLU A 226 13.05 2.40 5.23
C GLU A 226 12.34 1.29 6.05
N PRO A 227 12.85 0.94 7.24
CA PRO A 227 12.44 -0.27 7.95
C PRO A 227 10.94 -0.33 8.24
N ILE A 228 10.33 0.80 8.60
CA ILE A 228 8.88 0.87 8.85
C ILE A 228 8.12 0.72 7.53
N MET A 229 8.35 1.62 6.55
CA MET A 229 7.64 1.64 5.27
C MET A 229 7.77 0.32 4.48
N SER A 230 8.92 -0.35 4.56
CA SER A 230 9.14 -1.65 3.92
C SER A 230 8.16 -2.73 4.40
N GLN A 231 7.62 -2.59 5.62
CA GLN A 231 6.69 -3.55 6.23
C GLN A 231 5.23 -3.12 6.13
N MET A 232 4.92 -1.93 5.61
CA MET A 232 3.57 -1.36 5.47
C MET A 232 2.79 -1.96 4.30
N HIS A 233 2.73 -3.28 4.26
CA HIS A 233 1.99 -4.03 3.25
C HIS A 233 1.34 -5.27 3.85
N ILE A 234 0.45 -5.90 3.11
CA ILE A 234 -0.07 -7.24 3.39
C ILE A 234 0.08 -8.11 2.15
N PHE A 235 0.07 -9.42 2.35
CA PHE A 235 -0.01 -10.37 1.24
C PHE A 235 -1.44 -10.87 1.05
N GLU A 236 -1.95 -10.75 -0.16
CA GLU A 236 -3.21 -11.40 -0.55
C GLU A 236 -2.99 -12.90 -0.77
N ILE A 237 -1.90 -13.25 -1.45
CA ILE A 237 -1.45 -14.62 -1.65
C ILE A 237 -0.19 -14.81 -0.83
N ALA A 238 -0.22 -15.77 0.10
CA ALA A 238 0.92 -16.07 0.96
C ALA A 238 2.18 -16.39 0.10
N PRO A 239 3.27 -15.62 0.27
CA PRO A 239 4.55 -15.92 -0.37
C PRO A 239 5.11 -17.27 0.09
N GLN A 240 6.11 -17.75 -0.64
CA GLN A 240 6.94 -18.85 -0.19
C GLN A 240 7.53 -18.54 1.20
N ALA A 241 7.67 -19.58 2.04
CA ALA A 241 8.29 -19.45 3.34
C ALA A 241 9.68 -18.77 3.24
N GLY A 242 9.91 -17.80 4.12
CA GLY A 242 11.13 -16.99 4.12
C GLY A 242 11.09 -15.80 3.17
N LYS A 243 9.96 -15.50 2.51
CA LYS A 243 9.81 -14.35 1.59
C LYS A 243 8.83 -13.29 2.07
N ARG A 244 8.12 -13.49 3.18
CA ARG A 244 7.14 -12.52 3.71
C ARG A 244 7.75 -11.25 4.28
N TRP A 245 9.07 -11.19 4.44
CA TRP A 245 9.76 -10.01 4.95
C TRP A 245 9.92 -8.88 3.91
N ARG A 246 9.68 -9.17 2.62
CA ARG A 246 9.87 -8.22 1.52
C ARG A 246 8.61 -8.00 0.70
N ILE A 247 8.51 -6.83 0.07
CA ILE A 247 7.48 -6.58 -0.93
C ILE A 247 7.64 -7.50 -2.15
N SER A 248 6.52 -7.78 -2.82
CA SER A 248 6.41 -8.48 -4.10
C SER A 248 5.34 -7.81 -4.97
N GLN A 249 5.13 -8.32 -6.19
CA GLN A 249 4.03 -7.88 -7.05
C GLN A 249 2.64 -8.19 -6.48
N ASP A 250 2.56 -9.06 -5.47
CA ASP A 250 1.30 -9.45 -4.82
C ASP A 250 1.10 -8.76 -3.47
N SER A 251 2.08 -7.96 -3.05
CA SER A 251 1.94 -7.12 -1.88
C SER A 251 0.95 -5.99 -2.14
N GLN A 252 0.07 -5.76 -1.18
CA GLN A 252 -0.88 -4.66 -1.19
C GLN A 252 -0.53 -3.67 -0.07
N PRO A 253 -0.72 -2.36 -0.26
CA PRO A 253 -0.62 -1.41 0.84
C PRO A 253 -1.56 -1.80 1.99
N THR A 254 -1.15 -1.50 3.22
CA THR A 254 -2.05 -1.60 4.37
C THR A 254 -3.27 -0.72 4.15
N ARG A 255 -4.46 -1.26 4.43
CA ARG A 255 -5.73 -0.62 4.08
C ARG A 255 -6.36 0.13 5.24
N ARG A 256 -5.94 -0.18 6.48
CA ARG A 256 -6.55 0.36 7.71
C ARG A 256 -5.74 1.46 8.37
N LEU A 257 -4.57 1.75 7.83
CA LEU A 257 -3.62 2.61 8.51
C LEU A 257 -3.72 4.02 7.92
N ASN A 258 -4.21 4.95 8.73
CA ASN A 258 -4.48 6.33 8.31
C ASN A 258 -3.16 7.09 8.18
N TYR A 259 -2.82 7.46 6.96
CA TYR A 259 -1.71 8.36 6.65
C TYR A 259 -2.20 9.37 5.60
N ASP A 260 -2.89 10.43 6.05
CA ASP A 260 -3.44 11.47 5.16
C ASP A 260 -2.38 12.10 4.22
N ASP A 261 -1.11 12.01 4.62
CA ASP A 261 0.06 12.45 3.85
C ASP A 261 1.21 11.41 3.87
N GLY A 262 0.83 10.11 3.85
CA GLY A 262 1.71 8.96 3.58
C GLY A 262 3.13 9.07 4.15
N LYS A 263 4.06 9.52 3.32
CA LYS A 263 5.49 9.62 3.61
C LYS A 263 5.83 10.55 4.78
N SER A 264 5.16 11.70 4.94
CA SER A 264 5.53 12.66 5.99
C SER A 264 5.33 12.09 7.40
N VAL A 265 4.33 11.23 7.56
CA VAL A 265 4.07 10.55 8.83
C VAL A 265 5.18 9.57 9.18
N PHE A 266 5.69 8.81 8.21
CA PHE A 266 6.78 7.85 8.44
C PHE A 266 8.14 8.52 8.58
N ASP A 267 8.40 9.60 7.84
CA ASP A 267 9.64 10.38 7.96
C ASP A 267 9.77 10.97 9.39
N ALA A 268 8.66 11.26 10.05
CA ALA A 268 8.62 11.72 11.44
C ALA A 268 8.66 10.59 12.49
N MET A 269 8.54 9.31 12.09
CA MET A 269 8.55 8.19 13.03
C MET A 269 9.96 7.89 13.54
N SER A 270 10.07 7.71 14.86
CA SER A 270 11.27 7.14 15.46
C SER A 270 11.29 5.62 15.24
N VAL A 271 12.32 5.12 14.56
CA VAL A 271 12.56 3.68 14.35
C VAL A 271 12.92 3.01 15.68
N LYS A 272 12.26 1.89 15.99
CA LYS A 272 12.39 1.16 17.27
C LYS A 272 12.95 -0.26 17.14
N ALA A 273 13.05 -0.78 15.92
CA ALA A 273 13.68 -2.06 15.63
C ALA A 273 14.71 -1.92 14.51
N LYS A 274 15.79 -2.69 14.61
CA LYS A 274 16.75 -2.85 13.52
C LYS A 274 16.31 -4.01 12.65
N LEU A 275 16.08 -3.75 11.37
CA LEU A 275 15.76 -4.78 10.38
C LEU A 275 16.96 -5.00 9.44
N SER A 276 17.09 -6.23 8.96
CA SER A 276 18.22 -6.71 8.14
C SER A 276 17.83 -8.05 7.50
N THR A 277 18.74 -8.71 6.79
CA THR A 277 18.50 -10.04 6.24
C THR A 277 19.52 -11.04 6.75
N VAL A 278 19.12 -12.32 6.86
CA VAL A 278 20.00 -13.45 7.17
C VAL A 278 19.74 -14.59 6.18
N THR A 279 20.78 -15.30 5.76
CA THR A 279 20.62 -16.46 4.88
C THR A 279 20.53 -17.73 5.72
N LEU A 280 19.41 -18.45 5.64
CA LEU A 280 19.19 -19.73 6.30
C LEU A 280 18.95 -20.78 5.21
N LYS A 281 19.81 -21.80 5.16
CA LYS A 281 19.76 -22.88 4.15
C LYS A 281 19.68 -22.38 2.70
N GLY A 282 20.41 -21.31 2.38
CA GLY A 282 20.42 -20.71 1.04
C GLY A 282 19.19 -19.84 0.71
N VAL A 283 18.24 -19.66 1.63
CA VAL A 283 17.12 -18.74 1.49
C VAL A 283 17.37 -17.48 2.30
N ASN A 284 17.15 -16.31 1.72
CA ASN A 284 17.20 -15.04 2.45
C ASN A 284 15.92 -14.82 3.25
N TRP A 285 16.07 -14.71 4.57
CA TRP A 285 15.03 -14.32 5.52
C TRP A 285 15.24 -12.88 5.96
N GLY A 286 14.17 -12.23 6.41
CA GLY A 286 14.27 -11.03 7.20
C GLY A 286 14.89 -11.38 8.56
N HIS A 287 15.57 -10.43 9.17
CA HIS A 287 16.11 -10.53 10.51
C HIS A 287 15.79 -9.25 11.25
N PHE A 288 15.27 -9.38 12.47
CA PHE A 288 14.96 -8.26 13.33
C PHE A 288 15.76 -8.30 14.62
N SER A 289 15.94 -7.13 15.22
CA SER A 289 16.42 -6.97 16.59
C SER A 289 15.72 -5.77 17.21
N GLY A 290 14.97 -5.97 18.30
CA GLY A 290 14.14 -4.93 18.89
C GLY A 290 13.29 -5.42 20.05
N LYS A 291 12.44 -4.52 20.56
CA LYS A 291 11.50 -4.85 21.65
C LYS A 291 10.30 -5.60 21.09
N ILE A 292 9.96 -6.72 21.71
CA ILE A 292 8.75 -7.50 21.45
C ILE A 292 7.85 -7.57 22.70
N CYS A 293 6.54 -7.68 22.49
CA CYS A 293 5.55 -7.90 23.55
C CYS A 293 4.56 -8.98 23.11
N LYS A 294 4.01 -9.78 24.04
CA LYS A 294 2.94 -10.72 23.70
C LYS A 294 1.74 -9.97 23.15
N PHE A 295 1.24 -10.38 21.99
CA PHE A 295 0.11 -9.70 21.35
C PHE A 295 -1.15 -9.73 22.23
N SER A 296 -1.37 -10.83 22.95
CA SER A 296 -2.46 -10.98 23.93
C SER A 296 -2.48 -9.90 25.01
N LYS A 297 -1.30 -9.36 25.38
CA LYS A 297 -1.21 -8.29 26.37
C LYS A 297 -1.79 -6.98 25.85
N LEU A 298 -1.56 -6.66 24.58
CA LEU A 298 -2.15 -5.48 23.95
C LEU A 298 -3.65 -5.66 23.72
N VAL A 299 -4.07 -6.86 23.30
CA VAL A 299 -5.50 -7.20 23.17
C VAL A 299 -6.23 -7.07 24.50
N GLU A 300 -5.64 -7.47 25.63
CA GLU A 300 -6.20 -7.26 26.98
C GLU A 300 -6.46 -5.77 27.24
N ILE A 301 -5.49 -4.90 26.93
CA ILE A 301 -5.60 -3.44 27.11
C ILE A 301 -6.70 -2.87 26.20
N TRP A 302 -6.72 -3.26 24.93
CA TRP A 302 -7.69 -2.76 23.94
C TRP A 302 -9.12 -3.27 24.20
N ASN A 303 -9.26 -4.39 24.90
CA ASN A 303 -10.55 -5.02 25.21
C ASN A 303 -11.17 -4.52 26.55
N THR A 304 -10.75 -3.36 27.05
CA THR A 304 -11.26 -2.81 28.31
C THR A 304 -12.67 -2.18 28.17
N LYS A 305 -13.38 -2.01 29.29
CA LYS A 305 -14.83 -1.69 29.34
C LYS A 305 -15.25 -0.35 28.73
N VAL A 306 -14.30 0.53 28.37
CA VAL A 306 -14.57 1.91 27.89
C VAL A 306 -14.76 1.95 26.36
N GLY A 307 -14.83 0.80 25.69
CA GLY A 307 -14.91 0.67 24.23
C GLY A 307 -13.54 0.33 23.64
N TRP A 308 -13.49 -0.08 22.36
CA TRP A 308 -12.23 -0.37 21.67
C TRP A 308 -11.43 0.93 21.47
N THR A 309 -10.42 1.15 22.32
CA THR A 309 -9.62 2.38 22.32
C THR A 309 -8.34 2.30 21.50
N GLY A 310 -8.01 1.17 20.86
CA GLY A 310 -6.78 1.14 20.06
C GLY A 310 -6.52 -0.14 19.29
N GLY A 311 -5.78 0.01 18.19
CA GLY A 311 -5.29 -1.10 17.38
C GLY A 311 -6.08 -1.30 16.09
N ASN A 312 -5.49 -0.93 14.96
CA ASN A 312 -5.82 -1.50 13.66
C ASN A 312 -4.80 -2.60 13.38
N ILE A 313 -5.27 -3.81 13.12
CA ILE A 313 -4.44 -4.90 12.59
C ILE A 313 -4.80 -5.13 11.12
N ASP A 314 -3.79 -5.37 10.30
CA ASP A 314 -3.90 -5.78 8.91
C ASP A 314 -3.09 -7.09 8.79
N LEU A 315 -3.80 -8.21 8.61
CA LEU A 315 -3.21 -9.55 8.62
C LEU A 315 -2.90 -10.05 7.20
N ASP A 316 -1.90 -10.91 7.07
CA ASP A 316 -1.54 -11.57 5.83
C ASP A 316 -2.50 -12.73 5.51
N GLY A 317 -2.98 -12.81 4.27
CA GLY A 317 -3.76 -13.93 3.75
C GLY A 317 -5.10 -13.53 3.10
N PRO A 318 -5.69 -14.45 2.31
CA PRO A 318 -6.90 -14.18 1.53
C PRO A 318 -8.18 -14.19 2.39
N GLU A 319 -8.17 -14.88 3.53
CA GLU A 319 -9.36 -15.04 4.39
C GLU A 319 -9.55 -13.88 5.38
N GLN A 320 -8.55 -13.00 5.52
CA GLN A 320 -8.56 -11.89 6.49
C GLN A 320 -8.75 -10.53 5.80
N TRP A 321 -9.33 -10.58 4.60
CA TRP A 321 -9.33 -9.52 3.58
C TRP A 321 -10.43 -8.47 3.77
N THR A 322 -10.43 -7.81 4.90
CA THR A 322 -11.48 -6.84 5.23
C THR A 322 -10.87 -5.47 5.51
N ALA A 323 -10.98 -4.51 4.59
CA ALA A 323 -10.58 -3.13 4.87
C ALA A 323 -11.45 -2.48 5.98
N ILE A 324 -10.95 -1.40 6.57
CA ILE A 324 -11.58 -0.46 7.54
C ILE A 324 -12.83 -1.02 8.22
N HIS A 325 -12.61 -1.83 9.25
CA HIS A 325 -13.68 -2.19 10.15
C HIS A 325 -14.03 -1.03 11.07
N GLY A 326 -15.30 -0.95 11.44
CA GLY A 326 -15.64 -0.24 12.67
C GLY A 326 -14.84 -0.85 13.83
N PRO A 327 -14.54 -0.08 14.88
CA PRO A 327 -13.73 -0.51 16.03
C PRO A 327 -14.05 -1.92 16.57
N GLU A 328 -15.33 -2.31 16.56
CA GLU A 328 -15.78 -3.62 17.05
C GLU A 328 -15.33 -4.84 16.23
N LEU A 329 -15.14 -4.71 14.92
CA LEU A 329 -14.71 -5.87 14.12
C LEU A 329 -13.18 -5.98 14.10
N ALA A 330 -12.45 -4.85 14.12
CA ALA A 330 -11.02 -4.85 14.41
C ALA A 330 -10.74 -5.51 15.78
N ARG A 331 -11.58 -5.20 16.79
CA ARG A 331 -11.57 -5.86 18.09
C ARG A 331 -11.73 -7.38 18.01
N LYS A 332 -12.78 -7.84 17.33
CA LYS A 332 -13.08 -9.28 17.20
C LYS A 332 -11.94 -10.02 16.50
N GLU A 333 -11.37 -9.44 15.45
CA GLU A 333 -10.23 -10.04 14.74
C GLU A 333 -8.99 -10.13 15.62
N ALA A 334 -8.65 -9.07 16.36
CA ALA A 334 -7.51 -9.09 17.26
C ALA A 334 -7.67 -10.13 18.39
N ILE A 335 -8.88 -10.24 18.96
CA ILE A 335 -9.20 -11.27 19.96
C ILE A 335 -9.09 -12.67 19.34
N ALA A 336 -9.72 -12.91 18.19
CA ALA A 336 -9.70 -14.20 17.52
C ALA A 336 -8.27 -14.62 17.16
N PHE A 337 -7.48 -13.71 16.59
CA PHE A 337 -6.08 -13.94 16.28
C PHE A 337 -5.26 -14.26 17.53
N SER A 338 -5.42 -13.49 18.61
CA SER A 338 -4.72 -13.75 19.87
C SER A 338 -5.10 -15.07 20.53
N GLN A 339 -6.32 -15.57 20.32
CA GLN A 339 -6.76 -16.87 20.81
C GLN A 339 -6.21 -18.01 19.95
N GLN A 340 -6.18 -17.82 18.63
CA GLN A 340 -5.63 -18.80 17.68
C GLN A 340 -4.10 -18.91 17.79
N HIS A 341 -3.43 -17.80 18.11
CA HIS A 341 -1.97 -17.71 18.22
C HIS A 341 -1.57 -17.12 19.59
N PRO A 342 -1.69 -17.91 20.68
CA PRO A 342 -1.39 -17.43 22.04
C PRO A 342 0.08 -17.02 22.24
N ASP A 343 0.97 -17.55 21.41
CA ASP A 343 2.41 -17.23 21.41
C ASP A 343 2.78 -16.13 20.41
N ALA A 344 1.80 -15.49 19.75
CA ALA A 344 2.06 -14.36 18.88
C ALA A 344 2.69 -13.20 19.66
N VAL A 345 3.68 -12.58 19.04
CA VAL A 345 4.37 -11.40 19.56
C VAL A 345 4.23 -10.24 18.59
N LEU A 346 4.32 -9.04 19.13
CA LEU A 346 4.38 -7.81 18.37
C LEU A 346 5.77 -7.20 18.51
N LEU A 347 6.47 -7.02 17.39
CA LEU A 347 7.73 -6.29 17.31
C LEU A 347 7.44 -4.81 17.11
N LEU A 348 7.90 -3.94 18.01
CA LEU A 348 7.72 -2.49 17.85
C LEU A 348 8.65 -1.97 16.74
N LEU A 349 8.08 -1.58 15.60
CA LEU A 349 8.82 -1.08 14.44
C LEU A 349 9.11 0.42 14.55
N GLY A 350 8.10 1.20 14.92
CA GLY A 350 8.17 2.65 14.89
C GLY A 350 7.20 3.32 15.85
N LEU A 351 7.48 4.59 16.18
CA LEU A 351 6.64 5.43 17.03
C LEU A 351 6.63 6.85 16.49
N ALA A 352 5.45 7.33 16.05
CA ALA A 352 5.21 8.75 15.76
C ALA A 352 4.68 9.46 17.00
N GLU A 353 5.23 10.63 17.32
CA GLU A 353 4.67 11.54 18.33
C GLU A 353 3.77 12.56 17.62
N ILE A 354 2.48 12.54 17.95
CA ILE A 354 1.48 13.44 17.39
C ILE A 354 1.17 14.49 18.45
N ARG A 355 1.65 15.71 18.22
CA ARG A 355 1.40 16.85 19.11
C ARG A 355 0.22 17.64 18.57
N THR A 356 -0.89 17.60 19.30
CA THR A 356 -2.00 18.55 19.12
C THR A 356 -1.97 19.58 20.24
N SER A 357 -2.61 20.73 20.04
CA SER A 357 -2.67 21.80 21.07
C SER A 357 -3.30 21.35 22.39
N LEU A 358 -4.11 20.28 22.37
CA LEU A 358 -4.86 19.80 23.53
C LEU A 358 -4.36 18.46 24.07
N ASN A 359 -3.71 17.61 23.25
CA ASN A 359 -3.31 16.26 23.65
C ASN A 359 -1.98 15.83 23.05
N HIS A 360 -1.17 15.14 23.87
CA HIS A 360 -0.01 14.37 23.43
C HIS A 360 -0.42 12.93 23.12
N SER A 361 -0.56 12.61 21.84
CA SER A 361 -0.80 11.24 21.40
C SER A 361 0.45 10.68 20.72
N SER A 362 0.64 9.38 20.81
CA SER A 362 1.62 8.70 19.98
C SER A 362 0.95 7.59 19.21
N MET A 363 1.50 7.29 18.04
CA MET A 363 0.99 6.30 17.10
C MET A 363 2.09 5.28 16.81
N PRO A 364 2.15 4.22 17.60
CA PRO A 364 3.08 3.13 17.36
C PRO A 364 2.65 2.28 16.16
N VAL A 365 3.65 1.65 15.54
CA VAL A 365 3.49 0.65 14.48
C VAL A 365 4.34 -0.57 14.85
N GLY A 366 3.81 -1.77 14.64
CA GLY A 366 4.47 -3.01 14.98
C GLY A 366 4.19 -4.15 14.03
N LEU A 367 5.15 -5.06 13.89
CA LEU A 367 5.05 -6.26 13.06
C LEU A 367 4.51 -7.42 13.89
N LEU A 368 3.47 -8.09 13.40
CA LEU A 368 2.88 -9.23 14.07
C LEU A 368 3.59 -10.51 13.64
N LEU A 369 4.13 -11.23 14.62
CA LEU A 369 4.99 -12.39 14.42
C LEU A 369 4.43 -13.59 15.18
N VAL A 370 4.40 -14.76 14.53
CA VAL A 370 4.00 -16.04 15.13
C VAL A 370 5.19 -16.99 15.11
N PRO A 371 5.50 -17.71 16.20
CA PRO A 371 6.58 -18.70 16.17
C PRO A 371 6.40 -19.71 15.04
N PHE A 372 7.45 -19.93 14.24
CA PHE A 372 7.40 -20.88 13.14
C PHE A 372 7.76 -22.28 13.65
N SER A 373 6.75 -23.02 14.14
CA SER A 373 6.90 -24.37 14.70
C SER A 373 7.12 -25.47 13.64
N GLY A 374 7.03 -25.13 12.36
CA GLY A 374 6.87 -26.09 11.26
C GLY A 374 8.14 -26.76 10.73
N GLN A 375 9.36 -26.39 11.15
CA GLN A 375 10.58 -27.05 10.67
C GLN A 375 11.66 -27.12 11.74
N SER A 376 11.69 -28.24 12.47
CA SER A 376 12.89 -28.72 13.15
C SER A 376 14.03 -28.75 12.12
N GLY A 377 14.97 -27.81 12.26
CA GLY A 377 16.21 -27.80 11.52
C GLY A 377 16.45 -26.62 10.58
N ILE A 378 15.57 -25.60 10.43
CA ILE A 378 15.95 -24.38 9.67
C ILE A 378 17.16 -23.71 10.33
N SER A 379 17.13 -23.60 11.65
CA SER A 379 18.22 -23.09 12.47
C SER A 379 18.14 -23.73 13.85
N GLU A 380 19.29 -24.14 14.40
CA GLU A 380 19.40 -24.59 15.78
C GLU A 380 19.63 -23.41 16.74
N THR A 381 20.03 -22.25 16.22
CA THR A 381 20.56 -21.14 17.01
C THR A 381 19.75 -19.85 16.91
N LEU A 382 18.80 -19.77 15.97
CA LEU A 382 18.00 -18.56 15.72
C LEU A 382 16.52 -18.91 15.77
N ASP A 383 15.77 -18.14 16.55
CA ASP A 383 14.32 -18.18 16.52
C ASP A 383 13.83 -17.76 15.14
N VAL A 384 12.89 -18.54 14.58
CA VAL A 384 12.27 -18.28 13.29
C VAL A 384 10.81 -17.95 13.50
N TRP A 385 10.38 -16.86 12.88
CA TRP A 385 9.04 -16.30 13.03
C TRP A 385 8.34 -16.21 11.67
N LEU A 386 7.05 -16.52 11.64
CA LEU A 386 6.18 -16.22 10.53
C LEU A 386 5.69 -14.78 10.66
N ARG A 387 5.85 -13.98 9.62
CA ARG A 387 5.13 -12.70 9.53
C ARG A 387 3.64 -12.99 9.31
N ALA A 388 2.81 -12.47 10.21
CA ALA A 388 1.36 -12.66 10.20
C ALA A 388 0.61 -11.37 9.82
N GLY A 389 1.25 -10.21 9.87
CA GLY A 389 0.64 -8.94 9.52
C GLY A 389 1.31 -7.77 10.21
N ILE A 390 0.59 -6.66 10.28
CA ILE A 390 1.03 -5.40 10.86
C ILE A 390 -0.06 -4.81 11.75
N CYS A 391 0.37 -4.09 12.79
CA CYS A 391 -0.50 -3.41 13.71
C CYS A 391 -0.10 -1.93 13.86
N GLN A 392 -1.09 -1.05 13.92
CA GLN A 392 -0.95 0.35 14.31
C GLN A 392 -1.90 0.63 15.46
N TRP A 393 -1.50 1.40 16.46
CA TRP A 393 -2.39 1.75 17.57
C TRP A 393 -2.15 3.18 18.04
N TRP A 394 -2.89 3.61 19.07
CA TRP A 394 -2.79 4.94 19.66
C TRP A 394 -2.64 4.84 21.17
N THR A 395 -1.91 5.78 21.76
CA THR A 395 -1.58 5.74 23.20
C THR A 395 -2.43 6.65 24.08
N SER A 396 -3.19 7.60 23.51
CA SER A 396 -3.83 8.69 24.28
C SER A 396 -5.35 8.76 24.17
N THR A 397 -6.00 7.68 23.74
CA THR A 397 -7.44 7.69 23.43
C THR A 397 -8.32 7.58 24.67
N ASP A 398 -7.78 7.11 25.79
CA ASP A 398 -8.55 6.93 27.03
C ASP A 398 -7.92 7.70 28.20
N PRO A 399 -8.61 8.70 28.78
CA PRO A 399 -8.14 9.39 29.98
C PRO A 399 -8.07 8.47 31.20
N ASN A 400 -8.70 7.28 31.16
CA ASN A 400 -8.69 6.30 32.25
C ASN A 400 -7.52 5.32 32.17
N HIS A 401 -6.69 5.36 31.12
CA HIS A 401 -5.51 4.51 31.07
C HIS A 401 -4.54 4.89 32.19
N SER A 402 -4.15 3.89 32.99
CA SER A 402 -3.11 4.10 34.00
C SER A 402 -1.77 4.45 33.33
N PRO A 403 -0.85 5.13 34.04
CA PRO A 403 0.48 5.43 33.50
C PRO A 403 1.21 4.19 32.96
N GLU A 404 1.02 3.02 33.60
CA GLU A 404 1.64 1.77 33.14
C GLU A 404 1.02 1.25 31.85
N VAL A 405 -0.31 1.38 31.67
CA VAL A 405 -0.96 1.04 30.39
C VAL A 405 -0.41 1.92 29.27
N VAL A 406 -0.28 3.23 29.49
CA VAL A 406 0.31 4.15 28.51
C VAL A 406 1.75 3.77 28.18
N ARG A 407 2.55 3.40 29.20
CA ARG A 407 3.92 2.89 28.99
C ARG A 407 3.94 1.59 28.19
N THR A 408 3.03 0.65 28.45
CA THR A 408 2.91 -0.58 27.65
C THR A 408 2.53 -0.25 26.21
N LEU A 409 1.59 0.66 25.98
CA LEU A 409 1.22 1.06 24.62
C LEU A 409 2.37 1.78 23.90
N ARG A 410 3.29 2.46 24.61
CA ARG A 410 4.47 3.13 24.01
C ARG A 410 5.68 2.24 23.76
N GLY A 411 5.71 1.02 24.30
CA GLY A 411 6.92 0.19 24.24
C GLY A 411 7.89 0.36 25.41
N ASP A 412 7.44 0.99 26.50
CA ASP A 412 8.29 1.44 27.62
C ASP A 412 8.02 0.72 28.95
N SER A 413 7.06 -0.21 28.99
CA SER A 413 6.81 -1.06 30.16
C SER A 413 7.72 -2.27 30.20
N LYS A 414 7.66 -3.01 31.32
CA LYS A 414 8.38 -4.28 31.51
C LYS A 414 7.85 -5.44 30.65
N ASP A 415 6.66 -5.29 30.07
CA ASP A 415 6.07 -6.31 29.19
C ASP A 415 6.81 -6.40 27.85
N TRP A 416 7.58 -5.36 27.51
CA TRP A 416 8.43 -5.32 26.33
C TRP A 416 9.82 -5.86 26.65
N THR A 417 10.16 -6.98 26.02
CA THR A 417 11.47 -7.62 26.17
C THR A 417 12.26 -7.51 24.88
N PHE A 418 13.58 -7.46 24.98
CA PHE A 418 14.42 -7.42 23.79
C PHE A 418 14.54 -8.82 23.19
N SER A 419 14.41 -8.93 21.87
CA SER A 419 14.57 -10.18 21.13
C SER A 419 15.19 -9.91 19.75
N ALA A 420 15.71 -10.97 19.15
CA ALA A 420 16.20 -10.98 17.79
C ALA A 420 15.88 -12.34 17.16
N GLY A 421 15.62 -12.35 15.86
CA GLY A 421 15.24 -13.58 15.16
C GLY A 421 15.09 -13.37 13.66
N ALA A 422 15.00 -14.48 12.94
CA ALA A 422 14.66 -14.48 11.53
C ALA A 422 13.15 -14.44 11.36
N PHE A 423 12.65 -13.75 10.34
CA PHE A 423 11.23 -13.71 10.00
C PHE A 423 11.01 -13.72 8.50
N GLY A 424 9.90 -14.33 8.05
CA GLY A 424 9.56 -14.37 6.63
C GLY A 424 8.50 -15.39 6.27
#